data_AF-A0A662ILT2-F1
#
_entry.id   AF-A0A662ILT2-F1
#
_cell.length_a   1.000
_cell.length_b   1.000
_cell.length_c   1.000
_cell.angle_alpha   90.00
_cell.angle_beta   90.00
_cell.angle_gamma   90.00
#
_symmetry.space_group_name_H-M   'P 1'
#
loop_
_entity.id
_entity.type
_entity.pdbx_description
1 polymer ?
#
loop_
_entity_poly.entity_id
_entity_poly.type
_entity_poly.pdbx_seq_one_letter_code
_entity_poly.pdbx_strand_id
1 'polypeptide(L)'
;MGKRLYALKEPKDDKAWNLYALREASKLKKWLLGVYYHPDLKRLLIAFNPSPGTHINRLVFEDIPERLIHESYKMECPEGCARCCVIQSNAFILNSEINQLPEDIKVRLKVQPLEKVKTIGGTIKVYKLGTGPMGMCMFFNPTTAKCSLEEIGGKSLKPIICLITYCTVFASRGGKLYLKVGYKELHKGRTAML
;
A
#
# COMPACT_ATOMS: atom_id res chain seq x y z
N MET A 1 12.25 25.88 10.46
CA MET A 1 11.69 25.42 9.18
C MET A 1 10.77 24.24 9.46
N GLY A 2 9.47 24.33 9.17
CA GLY A 2 8.53 23.22 9.37
C GLY A 2 8.90 22.00 8.51
N LYS A 3 8.63 20.80 9.00
CA LYS A 3 8.83 19.56 8.23
C LYS A 3 7.95 19.60 6.97
N ARG A 4 8.52 19.34 5.80
CA ARG A 4 7.76 19.24 4.54
C ARG A 4 7.25 17.82 4.37
N LEU A 5 5.93 17.67 4.34
CA LEU A 5 5.27 16.41 4.04
C LEU A 5 4.82 16.38 2.59
N TYR A 6 4.78 15.18 2.03
CA TYR A 6 4.37 14.97 0.64
C TYR A 6 3.27 13.93 0.58
N ALA A 7 2.29 14.15 -0.29
CA ALA A 7 1.28 13.15 -0.63
C ALA A 7 1.49 12.67 -2.06
N LEU A 8 1.25 11.38 -2.30
CA LEU A 8 1.07 10.89 -3.67
C LEU A 8 -0.20 11.51 -4.24
N LYS A 9 -0.12 12.08 -5.45
CA LYS A 9 -1.27 12.60 -6.17
C LYS A 9 -2.27 11.48 -6.48
N GLU A 10 -3.52 11.87 -6.64
CA GLU A 10 -4.60 10.92 -6.93
C GLU A 10 -4.35 10.13 -8.22
N PRO A 11 -4.81 8.88 -8.26
CA PRO A 11 -4.72 8.08 -9.47
C PRO A 11 -5.51 8.74 -10.60
N LYS A 12 -5.04 8.54 -11.83
CA LYS A 12 -5.70 8.98 -13.05
C LYS A 12 -6.37 7.79 -13.73
N ASP A 13 -7.24 8.06 -14.71
CA ASP A 13 -7.69 7.04 -15.67
C ASP A 13 -6.60 6.70 -16.71
N ASP A 14 -5.39 6.47 -16.23
CA ASP A 14 -4.20 6.13 -17.01
C ASP A 14 -3.36 5.13 -16.21
N LYS A 15 -3.41 3.87 -16.63
CA LYS A 15 -2.68 2.77 -16.03
C LYS A 15 -1.15 3.01 -16.03
N ALA A 16 -0.61 3.55 -17.11
CA ALA A 16 0.83 3.77 -17.24
C ALA A 16 1.30 4.87 -16.28
N TRP A 17 0.52 5.95 -16.16
CA TRP A 17 0.79 7.01 -15.19
C TRP A 17 0.69 6.51 -13.75
N ASN A 18 -0.34 5.72 -13.42
CA ASN A 18 -0.51 5.15 -12.08
C ASN A 18 0.65 4.23 -11.70
N LEU A 19 1.09 3.36 -12.61
CA LEU A 19 2.25 2.49 -12.37
C LEU A 19 3.55 3.28 -12.23
N TYR A 20 3.71 4.37 -12.97
CA TYR A 20 4.84 5.28 -12.79
C TYR A 20 4.81 5.94 -11.41
N ALA A 21 3.66 6.46 -10.98
CA ALA A 21 3.48 7.04 -9.65
C ALA A 21 3.81 6.04 -8.52
N LEU A 22 3.33 4.80 -8.64
CA LEU A 22 3.66 3.72 -7.71
C LEU A 22 5.16 3.40 -7.69
N ARG A 23 5.82 3.40 -8.83
CA ARG A 23 7.27 3.20 -8.89
C ARG A 23 8.03 4.30 -8.16
N GLU A 24 7.64 5.56 -8.33
CA GLU A 24 8.26 6.66 -7.58
C GLU A 24 7.95 6.57 -6.07
N ALA A 25 6.72 6.18 -5.69
CA ALA A 25 6.36 5.89 -4.29
C ALA A 25 7.17 4.74 -3.69
N SER A 26 7.49 3.71 -4.46
CA SER A 26 8.28 2.56 -4.00
C SER A 26 9.69 2.97 -3.55
N LYS A 27 10.30 3.99 -4.20
CA LYS A 27 11.60 4.56 -3.80
C LYS A 27 11.54 5.28 -2.45
N LEU A 28 10.38 5.85 -2.13
CA LEU A 28 10.17 6.58 -0.88
C LEU A 28 9.55 5.73 0.23
N LYS A 29 9.33 4.42 -0.01
CA LYS A 29 8.61 3.50 0.88
C LYS A 29 9.09 3.52 2.33
N LYS A 30 10.40 3.65 2.57
CA LYS A 30 10.97 3.71 3.93
C LYS A 30 10.57 4.95 4.74
N TRP A 31 10.07 5.98 4.08
CA TRP A 31 9.58 7.23 4.68
C TRP A 31 8.04 7.34 4.64
N LEU A 32 7.33 6.26 4.30
CA LEU A 32 5.87 6.21 4.31
C LEU A 32 5.37 6.40 5.74
N LEU A 33 4.57 7.46 5.97
CA LEU A 33 3.91 7.69 7.26
C LEU A 33 2.63 6.84 7.40
N GLY A 34 1.92 6.65 6.29
CA GLY A 34 0.67 5.93 6.22
C GLY A 34 -0.24 6.48 5.14
N VAL A 35 -1.48 5.97 5.13
CA VAL A 35 -2.56 6.47 4.28
C VAL A 35 -3.60 7.11 5.17
N TYR A 36 -4.09 8.28 4.80
CA TYR A 36 -4.93 9.12 5.64
C TYR A 36 -6.18 9.55 4.88
N TYR A 37 -7.37 9.21 5.37
CA TYR A 37 -8.61 9.75 4.83
C TYR A 37 -8.88 11.14 5.43
N HIS A 38 -8.92 12.16 4.58
CA HIS A 38 -9.28 13.51 5.01
C HIS A 38 -10.77 13.76 4.76
N PRO A 39 -11.59 14.03 5.79
CA PRO A 39 -13.03 14.16 5.63
C PRO A 39 -13.45 15.33 4.72
N ASP A 40 -12.83 16.50 4.88
CA ASP A 40 -13.22 17.69 4.09
C ASP A 40 -12.77 17.60 2.62
N LEU A 41 -11.59 17.03 2.36
CA LEU A 41 -11.10 16.80 1.01
C LEU A 41 -11.75 15.57 0.34
N LYS A 42 -12.44 14.73 1.13
CA LYS A 42 -13.10 13.48 0.70
C LYS A 42 -12.19 12.54 -0.09
N ARG A 43 -10.90 12.50 0.25
CA ARG A 43 -9.90 11.66 -0.44
C ARG A 43 -8.87 11.06 0.51
N LEU A 44 -8.16 10.06 0.00
CA LEU A 44 -7.01 9.46 0.68
C LEU A 44 -5.72 10.24 0.36
N LEU A 45 -4.92 10.48 1.41
CA LEU A 45 -3.60 11.09 1.36
C LEU A 45 -2.57 10.01 1.71
N ILE A 46 -1.82 9.55 0.71
CA ILE A 46 -0.72 8.62 0.90
C ILE A 46 0.52 9.44 1.25
N ALA A 47 0.82 9.55 2.54
CA ALA A 47 1.74 10.56 3.07
C ALA A 47 3.16 10.03 3.33
N PHE A 48 4.15 10.84 2.99
CA PHE A 48 5.58 10.55 3.16
C PHE A 48 6.27 11.69 3.90
N ASN A 49 7.29 11.36 4.67
CA ASN A 49 8.19 12.32 5.34
C ASN A 49 9.68 12.04 5.01
N PRO A 50 10.12 12.32 3.77
CA PRO A 50 11.49 12.07 3.35
C PRO A 50 12.48 13.02 4.05
N SER A 51 13.71 12.55 4.25
CA SER A 51 14.78 13.38 4.82
C SER A 51 15.09 14.59 3.91
N PRO A 52 15.52 15.73 4.48
CA PRO A 52 15.94 16.89 3.68
C PRO A 52 16.96 16.52 2.60
N GLY A 53 16.81 17.10 1.40
CA GLY A 53 17.66 16.78 0.24
C GLY A 53 17.22 15.54 -0.56
N THR A 54 16.25 14.75 -0.08
CA THR A 54 15.69 13.64 -0.88
C THR A 54 14.98 14.20 -2.12
N HIS A 55 15.29 13.64 -3.30
CA HIS A 55 14.61 14.01 -4.53
C HIS A 55 13.13 13.61 -4.50
N ILE A 56 12.24 14.59 -4.73
CA ILE A 56 10.79 14.38 -4.80
C ILE A 56 10.30 14.71 -6.20
N ASN A 57 9.72 13.71 -6.86
CA ASN A 57 9.16 13.88 -8.19
C ASN A 57 7.81 14.60 -8.14
N ARG A 58 7.83 15.91 -8.44
CA ARG A 58 6.65 16.79 -8.42
C ARG A 58 5.57 16.43 -9.43
N LEU A 59 5.87 15.57 -10.41
CA LEU A 59 4.87 15.07 -11.34
C LEU A 59 3.84 14.18 -10.65
N VAL A 60 4.27 13.43 -9.63
CA VAL A 60 3.44 12.42 -8.93
C VAL A 60 3.24 12.71 -7.45
N PHE A 61 4.01 13.63 -6.86
CA PHE A 61 3.85 14.10 -5.49
C PHE A 61 3.40 15.55 -5.42
N GLU A 62 2.67 15.87 -4.35
CA GLU A 62 2.30 17.23 -3.96
C GLU A 62 2.73 17.52 -2.52
N ASP A 63 3.02 18.79 -2.20
CA ASP A 63 3.25 19.19 -0.81
C ASP A 63 1.92 19.18 -0.06
N ILE A 64 1.95 18.72 1.19
CA ILE A 64 0.82 18.83 2.09
C ILE A 64 1.27 19.44 3.42
N PRO A 65 0.46 20.33 4.04
CA PRO A 65 0.77 20.84 5.36
C PRO A 65 0.49 19.77 6.42
N GLU A 66 1.28 19.77 7.49
CA GLU A 66 1.20 18.80 8.58
C GLU A 66 -0.19 18.74 9.23
N ARG A 67 -0.90 19.87 9.28
CA ARG A 67 -2.29 19.93 9.79
C ARG A 67 -3.23 18.90 9.13
N LEU A 68 -3.07 18.64 7.82
CA LEU A 68 -3.94 17.69 7.12
C LEU A 68 -3.81 16.28 7.69
N ILE A 69 -2.63 15.91 8.18
CA ILE A 69 -2.39 14.59 8.79
C ILE A 69 -3.09 14.49 10.14
N HIS A 70 -3.04 15.56 10.95
CA HIS A 70 -3.71 15.60 12.26
C HIS A 70 -5.24 15.61 12.16
N GLU A 71 -5.77 16.24 11.12
CA GLU A 71 -7.21 16.34 10.85
C GLU A 71 -7.78 15.09 10.18
N SER A 72 -6.91 14.20 9.65
CA SER A 72 -7.31 13.00 8.93
C SER A 72 -7.45 11.75 9.82
N TYR A 73 -8.13 10.74 9.29
CA TYR A 73 -8.19 9.39 9.81
C TYR A 73 -7.10 8.54 9.18
N LYS A 74 -6.14 8.04 9.96
CA LYS A 74 -5.10 7.12 9.47
C LYS A 74 -5.72 5.76 9.19
N MET A 75 -5.61 5.27 7.97
CA MET A 75 -6.12 3.96 7.58
C MET A 75 -5.27 2.86 8.21
N GLU A 76 -5.94 1.86 8.78
CA GLU A 76 -5.30 0.74 9.45
C GLU A 76 -5.56 -0.57 8.71
N CYS A 77 -4.56 -1.46 8.73
CA CYS A 77 -4.69 -2.85 8.30
C CYS A 77 -4.36 -3.74 9.49
N PRO A 78 -5.36 -4.12 10.31
CA PRO A 78 -5.16 -4.99 11.45
C PRO A 78 -4.54 -6.32 11.05
N GLU A 79 -3.72 -6.88 11.94
CA GLU A 79 -3.18 -8.22 11.78
C GLU A 79 -4.34 -9.24 11.66
N GLY A 80 -4.22 -10.20 10.75
CA GLY A 80 -5.26 -11.21 10.53
C GLY A 80 -6.51 -10.73 9.79
N CYS A 81 -6.62 -9.47 9.37
CA CYS A 81 -7.80 -8.95 8.66
C CYS A 81 -8.08 -9.71 7.35
N ALA A 82 -7.02 -10.00 6.59
CA ALA A 82 -7.02 -10.84 5.39
C ALA A 82 -7.93 -10.38 4.21
N ARG A 83 -8.74 -9.33 4.37
CA ARG A 83 -9.74 -8.87 3.37
C ARG A 83 -9.18 -8.65 1.97
N CYS A 84 -8.07 -7.92 1.83
CA CYS A 84 -7.49 -7.62 0.52
C CYS A 84 -6.62 -8.75 -0.05
N CYS A 85 -6.35 -9.79 0.75
CA CYS A 85 -5.36 -10.82 0.43
C CYS A 85 -5.97 -12.20 0.09
N VAL A 86 -7.20 -12.49 0.53
CA VAL A 86 -7.78 -13.85 0.50
C VAL A 86 -8.50 -14.18 -0.81
N ILE A 87 -9.39 -13.31 -1.30
CA ILE A 87 -10.21 -13.59 -2.49
C ILE A 87 -9.92 -12.52 -3.55
N GLN A 88 -9.64 -12.95 -4.78
CA GLN A 88 -9.39 -12.07 -5.92
C GLN A 88 -8.43 -10.93 -5.57
N SER A 89 -7.31 -11.29 -4.92
CA SER A 89 -6.29 -10.33 -4.55
C SER A 89 -5.69 -9.75 -5.82
N ASN A 90 -6.12 -8.55 -6.20
CA ASN A 90 -5.54 -7.79 -7.31
C ASN A 90 -4.13 -7.25 -6.98
N ALA A 91 -3.45 -7.86 -6.01
CA ALA A 91 -2.11 -7.51 -5.59
C ALA A 91 -1.10 -7.81 -6.70
N PHE A 92 -0.10 -6.93 -6.79
CA PHE A 92 1.03 -7.06 -7.70
C PHE A 92 2.28 -6.49 -7.06
N ILE A 93 3.43 -6.76 -7.65
CA ILE A 93 4.72 -6.18 -7.27
C ILE A 93 5.43 -5.61 -8.49
N LEU A 94 6.07 -4.46 -8.33
CA LEU A 94 6.88 -3.84 -9.37
C LEU A 94 8.28 -4.46 -9.37
N ASN A 95 8.90 -4.58 -10.54
CA ASN A 95 10.27 -5.11 -10.65
C ASN A 95 11.31 -4.36 -9.82
N SER A 96 11.13 -3.05 -9.61
CA SER A 96 12.02 -2.23 -8.76
C SER A 96 12.01 -2.66 -7.29
N GLU A 97 10.93 -3.32 -6.84
CA GLU A 97 10.76 -3.75 -5.45
C GLU A 97 11.32 -5.16 -5.21
N ILE A 98 11.46 -5.96 -6.27
CA ILE A 98 11.92 -7.35 -6.19
C ILE A 98 13.38 -7.44 -5.73
N ASN A 99 14.21 -6.45 -6.10
CA ASN A 99 15.65 -6.49 -5.79
C ASN A 99 15.94 -6.54 -4.29
N GLN A 100 15.04 -6.01 -3.47
CA GLN A 100 15.16 -5.96 -2.01
C GLN A 100 14.71 -7.27 -1.33
N LEU A 101 14.14 -8.22 -2.08
CA LEU A 101 13.62 -9.46 -1.54
C LEU A 101 14.72 -10.53 -1.41
N PRO A 102 14.56 -11.47 -0.46
CA PRO A 102 15.35 -12.70 -0.39
C PRO A 102 15.31 -13.50 -1.70
N GLU A 103 16.37 -14.26 -1.99
CA GLU A 103 16.54 -14.93 -3.28
C GLU A 103 15.49 -16.03 -3.53
N ASP A 104 15.10 -16.77 -2.50
CA ASP A 104 14.01 -17.75 -2.56
C ASP A 104 12.67 -17.11 -3.00
N ILE A 105 12.38 -15.91 -2.49
CA ILE A 105 11.20 -15.12 -2.88
C ILE A 105 11.34 -14.63 -4.32
N LYS A 106 12.52 -14.15 -4.72
CA LYS A 106 12.79 -13.73 -6.10
C LYS A 106 12.55 -14.86 -7.09
N VAL A 107 13.00 -16.07 -6.78
CA VAL A 107 12.76 -17.27 -7.61
C VAL A 107 11.27 -17.54 -7.75
N ARG A 108 10.49 -17.51 -6.65
CA ARG A 108 9.03 -17.69 -6.68
C ARG A 108 8.30 -16.63 -7.52
N LEU A 109 8.82 -15.41 -7.59
CA LEU A 109 8.26 -14.33 -8.40
C LEU A 109 8.53 -14.47 -9.90
N LYS A 110 9.63 -15.13 -10.30
CA LYS A 110 9.99 -15.31 -11.71
C LYS A 110 8.98 -16.15 -12.49
N VAL A 111 8.23 -17.02 -11.82
CA VAL A 111 7.19 -17.88 -12.44
C VAL A 111 5.80 -17.22 -12.44
N GLN A 112 5.64 -16.04 -11.85
CA GLN A 112 4.35 -15.36 -11.80
C GLN A 112 4.02 -14.68 -13.13
N PRO A 113 2.71 -14.51 -13.46
CA PRO A 113 2.29 -13.74 -14.63
C PRO A 113 2.91 -12.34 -14.61
N LEU A 114 3.53 -11.97 -15.73
CA LEU A 114 4.23 -10.72 -15.91
C LEU A 114 3.54 -9.87 -16.97
N GLU A 115 3.35 -8.59 -16.65
CA GLU A 115 2.94 -7.56 -17.59
C GLU A 115 4.08 -6.54 -17.77
N LYS A 116 4.32 -6.09 -19.00
CA LYS A 116 5.24 -4.98 -19.31
C LYS A 116 4.42 -3.77 -19.73
N VAL A 117 4.59 -2.66 -19.03
CA VAL A 117 3.88 -1.40 -19.32
C VAL A 117 4.89 -0.31 -19.62
N LYS A 118 4.75 0.34 -20.78
CA LYS A 118 5.57 1.51 -21.15
C LYS A 118 5.01 2.73 -20.40
N THR A 119 5.87 3.42 -19.67
CA THR A 119 5.52 4.66 -18.94
C THR A 119 6.42 5.80 -19.36
N ILE A 120 6.09 7.02 -18.93
CA ILE A 120 6.93 8.21 -19.09
C ILE A 120 8.34 8.05 -18.50
N GLY A 121 8.53 7.14 -17.55
CA GLY A 121 9.81 6.87 -16.94
C GLY A 121 10.46 5.56 -17.41
N GLY A 122 10.08 5.06 -18.58
CA GLY A 122 10.53 3.79 -19.14
C GLY A 122 9.59 2.62 -18.86
N THR A 123 10.00 1.42 -19.26
CA THR A 123 9.20 0.21 -19.12
C THR A 123 9.21 -0.30 -17.68
N ILE A 124 8.02 -0.52 -17.12
CA ILE A 124 7.80 -1.15 -15.82
C ILE A 124 7.35 -2.59 -16.03
N LYS A 125 7.91 -3.51 -15.25
CA LYS A 125 7.49 -4.92 -15.19
C LYS A 125 6.65 -5.13 -13.93
N VAL A 126 5.44 -5.64 -14.11
CA VAL A 126 4.45 -5.86 -13.05
C VAL A 126 4.18 -7.35 -12.92
N TYR A 127 4.50 -7.92 -11.77
CA TYR A 127 4.27 -9.34 -11.48
C TYR A 127 2.99 -9.47 -10.66
N LYS A 128 2.04 -10.28 -11.13
CA LYS A 128 0.78 -10.54 -10.42
C LYS A 128 1.04 -11.44 -9.20
N LEU A 129 0.40 -11.12 -8.08
CA LEU A 129 0.54 -11.88 -6.83
C LEU A 129 -0.71 -12.69 -6.48
N GLY A 130 -1.88 -12.33 -7.01
CA GLY A 130 -3.15 -13.05 -6.81
C GLY A 130 -3.28 -14.32 -7.63
N THR A 131 -2.32 -15.24 -7.49
CA THR A 131 -2.22 -16.47 -8.30
C THR A 131 -2.51 -17.75 -7.51
N GLY A 132 -2.79 -17.63 -6.21
CA GLY A 132 -3.24 -18.74 -5.39
C GLY A 132 -4.70 -19.14 -5.70
N PRO A 133 -5.20 -20.18 -5.01
CA PRO A 133 -6.59 -20.61 -5.14
C PRO A 133 -7.58 -19.45 -4.98
N MET A 134 -8.58 -19.36 -5.85
CA MET A 134 -9.58 -18.26 -5.88
C MET A 134 -8.98 -16.84 -6.03
N GLY A 135 -7.76 -16.73 -6.60
CA GLY A 135 -7.04 -15.47 -6.75
C GLY A 135 -6.41 -14.96 -5.47
N MET A 136 -6.22 -15.82 -4.46
CA MET A 136 -5.52 -15.49 -3.23
C MET A 136 -4.09 -15.00 -3.50
N CYS A 137 -3.62 -14.04 -2.69
CA CYS A 137 -2.24 -13.59 -2.77
C CYS A 137 -1.28 -14.74 -2.44
N MET A 138 -0.27 -14.98 -3.28
CA MET A 138 0.73 -16.04 -3.13
C MET A 138 1.59 -15.94 -1.85
N PHE A 139 1.57 -14.77 -1.19
CA PHE A 139 2.28 -14.52 0.07
C PHE A 139 1.35 -14.52 1.28
N PHE A 140 0.05 -14.78 1.10
CA PHE A 140 -0.88 -14.91 2.20
C PHE A 140 -0.92 -16.36 2.68
N ASN A 141 -0.75 -16.56 3.98
CA ASN A 141 -0.91 -17.86 4.62
C ASN A 141 -2.33 -17.96 5.22
N PRO A 142 -3.20 -18.84 4.68
CA PRO A 142 -4.57 -18.95 5.17
C PRO A 142 -4.68 -19.57 6.57
N THR A 143 -3.70 -20.36 6.99
CA THR A 143 -3.68 -21.00 8.31
C THR A 143 -3.38 -19.99 9.42
N THR A 144 -2.38 -19.12 9.19
CA THR A 144 -1.99 -18.11 10.19
C THR A 144 -2.69 -16.76 9.99
N ALA A 145 -3.36 -16.56 8.85
CA ALA A 145 -3.89 -15.29 8.38
C ALA A 145 -2.83 -14.16 8.28
N LYS A 146 -1.57 -14.53 7.98
CA LYS A 146 -0.43 -13.60 7.91
C LYS A 146 0.16 -13.48 6.51
N CYS A 147 0.93 -12.42 6.29
CA CYS A 147 1.68 -12.20 5.07
C CYS A 147 3.13 -12.65 5.27
N SER A 148 3.58 -13.63 4.48
CA SER A 148 4.93 -14.19 4.61
C SER A 148 6.04 -13.15 4.38
N LEU A 149 5.81 -12.15 3.51
CA LEU A 149 6.79 -11.07 3.32
C LEU A 149 6.98 -10.23 4.59
N GLU A 150 5.90 -10.01 5.33
CA GLU A 150 5.92 -9.27 6.59
C GLU A 150 6.55 -10.10 7.71
N GLU A 151 6.35 -11.42 7.72
CA GLU A 151 7.01 -12.32 8.65
C GLU A 151 8.53 -12.40 8.43
N ILE A 152 8.99 -12.35 7.17
CA ILE A 152 10.42 -12.47 6.83
C ILE A 152 11.20 -11.18 7.11
N GLY A 153 10.66 -10.03 6.75
CA GLY A 153 11.40 -8.77 6.82
C GLY A 153 10.56 -7.55 7.15
N GLY A 154 9.38 -7.75 7.73
CA GLY A 154 8.48 -6.68 8.13
C GLY A 154 7.80 -5.96 6.96
N LYS A 155 7.13 -4.86 7.27
CA LYS A 155 6.36 -4.07 6.30
C LYS A 155 7.22 -3.50 5.16
N SER A 156 8.53 -3.36 5.35
CA SER A 156 9.45 -2.83 4.33
C SER A 156 9.57 -3.75 3.12
N LEU A 157 9.37 -5.06 3.26
CA LEU A 157 9.40 -6.00 2.12
C LEU A 157 8.07 -6.06 1.35
N LYS A 158 6.98 -5.55 1.93
CA LYS A 158 5.69 -5.53 1.23
C LYS A 158 5.77 -4.61 0.01
N PRO A 159 5.09 -4.96 -1.09
CA PRO A 159 4.92 -4.05 -2.23
C PRO A 159 4.25 -2.76 -1.79
N ILE A 160 4.65 -1.63 -2.38
CA ILE A 160 4.08 -0.32 -2.09
C ILE A 160 2.57 -0.32 -2.29
N ILE A 161 2.06 -1.02 -3.32
CA ILE A 161 0.63 -1.12 -3.57
C ILE A 161 -0.11 -1.75 -2.36
N CYS A 162 0.49 -2.74 -1.70
CA CYS A 162 -0.09 -3.38 -0.51
C CYS A 162 -0.03 -2.48 0.74
N LEU A 163 0.90 -1.52 0.77
CA LEU A 163 1.04 -0.58 1.89
C LEU A 163 0.15 0.65 1.76
N ILE A 164 -0.37 0.92 0.57
CA ILE A 164 -1.18 2.10 0.28
C ILE A 164 -2.64 1.77 -0.08
N THR A 165 -2.93 0.50 -0.40
CA THR A 165 -4.30 0.03 -0.69
C THR A 165 -4.96 -0.45 0.59
N TYR A 166 -6.04 0.22 1.02
CA TYR A 166 -6.81 -0.15 2.21
C TYR A 166 -8.28 -0.34 1.85
N CYS A 167 -8.95 -1.28 2.53
CA CYS A 167 -10.39 -1.52 2.37
C CYS A 167 -11.28 -0.43 2.96
N THR A 168 -10.70 0.64 3.52
CA THR A 168 -11.38 1.73 4.24
C THR A 168 -12.19 1.35 5.48
N VAL A 169 -12.06 0.10 5.95
CA VAL A 169 -12.86 -0.42 7.07
C VAL A 169 -12.35 0.07 8.42
N PHE A 170 -11.04 0.07 8.64
CA PHE A 170 -10.43 0.46 9.91
C PHE A 170 -9.62 1.74 9.75
N ALA A 171 -9.76 2.65 10.71
CA ALA A 171 -8.93 3.83 10.77
C ALA A 171 -8.66 4.26 12.21
N SER A 172 -7.61 5.02 12.45
CA SER A 172 -7.27 5.59 13.75
C SER A 172 -7.17 7.11 13.68
N ARG A 173 -7.60 7.81 14.72
CA ARG A 173 -7.43 9.27 14.87
C ARG A 173 -7.34 9.64 16.34
N GLY A 174 -6.30 10.39 16.71
CA GLY A 174 -6.07 10.81 18.10
C GLY A 174 -5.98 9.63 19.08
N GLY A 175 -5.36 8.51 18.67
CA GLY A 175 -5.23 7.30 19.48
C GLY A 175 -6.49 6.43 19.59
N LYS A 176 -7.62 6.83 18.99
CA LYS A 176 -8.85 6.04 18.96
C LYS A 176 -8.96 5.27 17.65
N LEU A 177 -9.36 4.00 17.73
CA LEU A 177 -9.70 3.17 16.57
C LEU A 177 -11.17 3.42 16.19
N TYR A 178 -11.41 3.50 14.89
CA TYR A 178 -12.70 3.70 14.27
C TYR A 178 -12.96 2.56 13.29
N LEU A 179 -14.18 2.06 13.32
CA LEU A 179 -14.70 1.10 12.37
C LEU A 179 -15.73 1.79 11.48
N LYS A 180 -15.64 1.58 10.17
CA LYS A 180 -16.59 2.15 9.21
C LYS A 180 -18.03 1.71 9.57
N VAL A 181 -18.97 2.65 9.47
CA VAL A 181 -20.41 2.38 9.68
C VAL A 181 -20.85 1.22 8.77
N GLY A 182 -21.65 0.30 9.31
CA GLY A 182 -22.06 -0.93 8.63
C GLY A 182 -21.15 -2.14 8.90
N TYR A 183 -20.20 -2.04 9.82
CA TYR A 183 -19.39 -3.16 10.30
C TYR A 183 -19.49 -3.29 11.82
N LYS A 184 -19.38 -4.52 12.32
CA LYS A 184 -19.19 -4.83 13.74
C LYS A 184 -17.88 -5.58 13.98
N GLU A 185 -17.23 -5.27 15.08
CA GLU A 185 -16.07 -6.02 15.56
C GLU A 185 -16.52 -7.37 16.15
N LEU A 186 -15.79 -8.41 15.82
CA LEU A 186 -15.92 -9.77 16.35
C LEU A 186 -14.69 -10.08 17.20
N HIS A 187 -14.73 -11.20 17.93
CA HIS A 187 -13.61 -11.63 18.77
C HIS A 187 -12.29 -11.74 17.97
N LYS A 188 -11.18 -11.27 18.56
CA LYS A 188 -9.82 -11.29 17.97
C LYS A 188 -9.64 -10.40 16.72
N GLY A 189 -10.27 -9.21 16.69
CA GLY A 189 -10.05 -8.21 15.62
C GLY A 189 -10.65 -8.57 14.25
N ARG A 190 -11.47 -9.62 14.18
CA ARG A 190 -12.24 -9.96 12.98
C ARG A 190 -13.43 -9.01 12.85
N THR A 191 -13.96 -8.79 11.65
CA THR A 191 -15.15 -7.94 11.45
C THR A 191 -16.14 -8.55 10.48
N ALA A 192 -17.43 -8.35 10.76
CA ALA A 192 -18.54 -8.70 9.86
C ALA A 192 -19.28 -7.42 9.44
N MET A 193 -19.83 -7.42 8.23
CA MET A 193 -20.82 -6.39 7.86
C MET A 193 -22.09 -6.60 8.70
N LEU A 194 -22.71 -5.50 9.10
CA LEU A 194 -24.04 -5.49 9.71
C LEU A 194 -25.10 -5.87 8.69
#